data_AF-A0A1V4XNZ4-F1
#
_entry.id   AF-A0A1V4XNZ4-F1
#
_cell.length_a   1.000
_cell.length_b   1.000
_cell.length_c   1.000
_cell.angle_alpha   90.00
_cell.angle_beta   90.00
_cell.angle_gamma   90.00
#
_symmetry.space_group_name_H-M   'P 1'
#
loop_
_entity.id
_entity.type
_entity.pdbx_description
1 polymer ?
#
loop_
_entity_poly.entity_id
_entity_poly.type
_entity_poly.pdbx_seq_one_letter_code
_entity_poly.pdbx_strand_id
1 'polypeptide(L)' 'MAKQRLVVIGGDAAGMSAAAQAKRLDKGLEVLAFEKGPHTSYSA' A
#
# COMPACT_ATOMS: atom_id res chain seq x y z
N MET A 1 18.54 -9.49 8.66
CA MET A 1 18.20 -9.35 7.22
C MET A 1 17.51 -8.02 7.00
N ALA A 2 17.74 -7.36 5.86
CA ALA A 2 17.00 -6.15 5.52
C ALA A 2 15.51 -6.48 5.39
N LYS A 3 14.65 -5.63 5.94
CA LYS A 3 13.20 -5.80 5.89
C LYS A 3 12.75 -5.67 4.43
N GLN A 4 12.04 -6.68 3.90
CA GLN A 4 11.45 -6.61 2.57
C GLN A 4 10.48 -5.41 2.53
N ARG A 5 10.46 -4.68 1.40
CA ARG A 5 9.70 -3.44 1.25
C ARG A 5 8.88 -3.47 -0.04
N LEU A 6 7.59 -3.24 0.08
CA LEU A 6 6.65 -3.11 -1.02
C LEU A 6 6.31 -1.64 -1.23
N VAL A 7 6.45 -1.18 -2.47
CA VAL A 7 6.02 0.16 -2.89
C VAL A 7 4.78 0.03 -3.77
N VAL A 8 3.70 0.72 -3.39
CA VAL A 8 2.44 0.78 -4.13
C VAL A 8 2.29 2.18 -4.73
N ILE A 9 2.03 2.24 -6.03
CA ILE A 9 1.80 3.50 -6.76
C ILE A 9 0.32 3.56 -7.15
N GLY A 10 -0.37 4.62 -6.72
CA GLY A 10 -1.82 4.73 -6.72
C GLY A 10 -2.36 4.31 -5.35
N GLY A 11 -2.83 5.27 -4.56
CA GLY A 11 -3.33 5.07 -3.20
C GLY A 11 -4.85 5.09 -3.10
N ASP A 12 -5.56 4.79 -4.19
CA ASP A 12 -7.01 4.66 -4.22
C ASP A 12 -7.46 3.20 -3.93
N ALA A 13 -8.62 2.75 -4.42
CA ALA A 13 -9.23 1.49 -3.99
C ALA A 13 -8.35 0.26 -4.26
N ALA A 14 -7.85 0.09 -5.48
CA ALA A 14 -7.06 -1.09 -5.86
C ALA A 14 -5.70 -1.12 -5.14
N GLY A 15 -5.00 0.01 -5.10
CA GLY A 15 -3.70 0.12 -4.46
C GLY A 15 -3.76 -0.09 -2.95
N MET A 16 -4.72 0.54 -2.26
CA MET A 16 -4.89 0.35 -0.81
C MET A 16 -5.36 -1.06 -0.46
N SER A 17 -6.17 -1.69 -1.32
CA SER A 17 -6.54 -3.10 -1.16
C SER A 17 -5.34 -4.04 -1.25
N ALA A 18 -4.45 -3.82 -2.24
CA ALA A 18 -3.23 -4.59 -2.39
C ALA A 18 -2.26 -4.36 -1.21
N ALA A 19 -2.07 -3.11 -0.79
CA ALA A 19 -1.23 -2.74 0.36
C ALA A 19 -1.71 -3.43 1.65
N ALA A 20 -3.01 -3.35 1.93
CA ALA A 20 -3.61 -3.98 3.10
C ALA A 20 -3.47 -5.51 3.06
N GLN A 21 -3.66 -6.12 1.89
CA GLN A 21 -3.53 -7.57 1.72
C GLN A 21 -2.09 -8.03 1.94
N ALA A 22 -1.11 -7.35 1.35
CA ALA A 22 0.30 -7.67 1.53
C ALA A 22 0.71 -7.58 3.01
N LYS A 23 0.25 -6.54 3.73
CA LYS A 23 0.50 -6.39 5.16
C LYS A 23 -0.19 -7.44 6.04
N ARG A 24 -1.31 -8.01 5.59
CA ARG A 24 -1.98 -9.14 6.27
C ARG A 24 -1.20 -10.43 6.11
N LEU A 25 -0.66 -10.70 4.92
CA LEU A 25 0.13 -11.89 4.60
C LEU A 25 1.50 -11.87 5.28
N ASP A 26 2.14 -10.71 5.35
CA ASP A 26 3.41 -10.53 6.05
C ASP A 26 3.37 -9.28 6.94
N LYS A 27 3.28 -9.50 8.26
CA LYS A 27 3.31 -8.42 9.27
C LYS A 27 4.66 -7.71 9.32
N GLY A 28 5.73 -8.42 8.95
CA GLY A 28 7.09 -7.93 8.82
C GLY A 28 7.34 -7.12 7.56
N LEU A 29 6.42 -7.10 6.59
CA LEU A 29 6.58 -6.32 5.36
C LEU A 29 6.47 -4.82 5.65
N GLU A 30 7.41 -4.03 5.14
CA GLU A 30 7.27 -2.58 5.09
C GLU A 30 6.49 -2.18 3.83
N VAL A 31 5.43 -1.40 3.98
CA VAL A 31 4.55 -1.01 2.86
C VAL A 31 4.51 0.51 2.78
N LEU A 32 4.86 1.06 1.62
CA LEU A 32 4.79 2.48 1.30
C LEU A 32 3.83 2.65 0.13
N ALA A 33 2.79 3.47 0.30
CA ALA A 33 1.84 3.79 -0.75
C ALA A 33 1.98 5.27 -1.13
N PHE A 34 2.01 5.54 -2.43
CA PHE A 34 2.07 6.90 -2.98
C PHE A 34 0.81 7.18 -3.79
N GLU A 35 0.18 8.32 -3.51
CA GLU A 35 -0.93 8.86 -4.27
C GLU A 35 -0.56 10.27 -4.75
N LYS A 36 -0.94 10.60 -5.98
CA LYS A 36 -0.69 11.93 -6.55
C LYS A 36 -1.65 12.97 -5.96
N GLY A 37 -2.89 12.57 -5.73
CA GLY A 37 -3.92 13.43 -5.17
C GLY A 37 -3.75 13.70 -3.68
N PRO A 38 -4.50 14.68 -3.14
CA PRO A 38 -4.48 14.99 -1.71
C PRO A 38 -5.19 13.93 -0.84
N HIS A 39 -5.91 12.99 -1.46
CA HIS A 39 -6.72 11.99 -0.77
C HIS A 39 -6.32 10.59 -1.24
N THR A 40 -6.07 9.71 -0.27
CA THR A 40 -5.97 8.27 -0.47
C THR A 40 -7.29 7.60 -0.14
N SER A 41 -7.59 6.46 -0.77
CA SER A 41 -8.77 5.65 -0.50
C SER A 41 -10.07 6.45 -0.61
N TYR A 42 -10.19 7.22 -1.69
CA TYR A 42 -11.43 7.91 -2.02
C TYR A 42 -12.37 6.92 -2.75
N SER A 43 -13.65 7.25 -2.87
CA SER A 43 -14.53 6.44 -3.72
C SER A 43 -14.25 6.81 -5.18
N ALA A 44 -13.70 5.86 -5.95
CA ALA A 44 -13.72 5.90 -7.42
C ALA A 44 -15.00 5.28 -7.99
#